data_AF-A0A285V3Z1-F1
#
_entry.id   AF-A0A285V3Z1-F1
#
_cell.length_a   1.000
_cell.length_b   1.000
_cell.length_c   1.000
_cell.angle_alpha   90.00
_cell.angle_beta   90.00
_cell.angle_gamma   90.00
#
_symmetry.space_group_name_H-M   'P 1'
#
loop_
_entity.id
_entity.type
_entity.pdbx_description
1 polymer ?
#
loop_
_entity_poly.entity_id
_entity_poly.type
_entity_poly.pdbx_seq_one_letter_code
_entity_poly.pdbx_strand_id
1 'polypeptide(L)' 'MPWSFKPKPENVMVKPEVQARVVELARQNKARGVRLLREETGLPLTFAAVLVNTWLEEK' A
#
# COMPACT_ATOMS: atom_id res chain seq x y z
N MET A 1 1.65 -21.59 22.41
CA MET A 1 2.54 -20.54 21.87
C MET A 1 1.73 -19.69 20.90
N PRO A 2 1.50 -18.38 21.11
CA PRO A 2 0.78 -17.59 20.13
C PRO A 2 1.75 -17.23 19.01
N TRP A 3 1.49 -17.74 17.81
CA TRP A 3 2.23 -17.37 16.61
C TRP A 3 2.08 -15.86 16.37
N SER A 4 3.15 -15.12 16.66
CA SER A 4 3.23 -13.68 16.38
C SER A 4 3.60 -13.49 14.91
N PHE A 5 2.64 -13.73 14.02
CA PHE A 5 2.82 -13.51 12.59
C PHE A 5 2.77 -12.00 12.33
N LYS A 6 3.93 -11.34 12.37
CA LYS A 6 4.04 -9.95 11.91
C LYS A 6 3.78 -9.95 10.39
N PRO A 7 2.70 -9.33 9.89
CA PRO A 7 2.42 -9.30 8.47
C PRO A 7 3.55 -8.55 7.76
N LYS A 8 4.32 -9.26 6.92
CA LYS A 8 5.33 -8.66 6.06
C LYS A 8 4.65 -8.01 4.84
N PRO A 9 5.14 -6.86 4.34
CA PRO A 9 4.57 -6.16 3.18
C PRO A 9 4.48 -7.01 1.93
N GLU A 10 5.44 -7.92 1.79
CA GLU A 10 5.53 -8.87 0.69
C GLU A 10 4.36 -9.87 0.64
N ASN A 11 3.69 -10.14 1.77
CA ASN A 11 2.54 -11.04 1.83
C ASN A 11 1.19 -10.33 1.63
N VAL A 12 1.19 -9.01 1.46
CA VAL A 12 -0.04 -8.29 1.13
C VAL A 12 -0.25 -8.39 -0.37
N MET A 13 -1.03 -9.38 -0.80
CA MET A 13 -1.52 -9.46 -2.18
C MET A 13 -2.49 -8.30 -2.44
N VAL A 14 -1.94 -7.14 -2.77
CA VAL A 14 -2.71 -6.05 -3.38
C VAL A 14 -2.94 -6.43 -4.83
N LYS A 15 -4.20 -6.38 -5.29
CA LYS A 15 -4.50 -6.65 -6.69
C LYS A 15 -3.69 -5.69 -7.59
N PRO A 16 -3.08 -6.16 -8.69
CA PRO A 16 -2.26 -5.31 -9.56
C PRO A 16 -3.04 -4.10 -10.12
N GLU A 17 -4.35 -4.24 -10.31
CA GLU A 17 -5.26 -3.15 -10.68
C GLU A 17 -5.35 -2.06 -9.61
N VAL A 18 -5.40 -2.45 -8.33
CA VAL A 18 -5.42 -1.52 -7.19
C VAL A 18 -4.07 -0.83 -7.06
N GLN A 19 -2.97 -1.56 -7.23
CA GLN A 19 -1.63 -0.99 -7.24
C GLN A 19 -1.49 0.08 -8.33
N ALA A 20 -1.93 -0.20 -9.56
CA ALA A 20 -1.87 0.75 -10.67
C ALA A 20 -2.69 2.02 -10.37
N ARG A 21 -3.94 1.85 -9.90
CA ARG A 21 -4.81 2.98 -9.51
C ARG A 21 -4.22 3.80 -8.36
N VAL A 22 -3.64 3.15 -7.36
CA VAL A 22 -2.98 3.81 -6.23
C VAL A 22 -1.78 4.62 -6.70
N VAL A 23 -0.94 4.07 -7.58
CA VAL A 23 0.24 4.75 -8.12
C VAL A 23 -0.15 5.96 -8.97
N GLU A 24 -1.13 5.81 -9.88
CA GLU A 24 -1.66 6.93 -10.68
C GLU A 24 -2.20 8.05 -9.79
N LEU A 25 -3.00 7.70 -8.77
CA LEU A 25 -3.56 8.66 -7.84
C LEU A 25 -2.48 9.30 -6.97
N ALA A 26 -1.48 8.52 -6.55
CA ALA A 26 -0.37 8.98 -5.71
C ALA A 26 0.58 9.93 -6.44
N ARG A 27 0.75 9.77 -7.77
CA ARG A 27 1.51 10.71 -8.61
C ARG A 27 0.90 12.11 -8.63
N GLN A 28 -0.43 12.19 -8.61
CA GLN A 28 -1.14 13.48 -8.53
C GLN A 28 -1.23 13.99 -7.09
N ASN A 29 -1.52 13.08 -6.15
CA ASN A 29 -1.66 13.38 -4.73
C ASN A 29 -1.35 12.14 -3.88
N LYS A 30 -0.15 12.11 -3.32
CA LYS A 30 0.35 11.01 -2.48
C LYS A 30 -0.60 10.63 -1.34
N ALA A 31 -1.19 11.62 -0.66
CA ALA A 31 -2.10 11.37 0.46
C ALA A 31 -3.37 10.62 0.02
N ARG A 32 -3.88 10.94 -1.18
CA ARG A 32 -5.04 10.24 -1.76
C ARG A 32 -4.70 8.79 -2.14
N GLY A 33 -3.54 8.55 -2.74
CA GLY A 33 -3.08 7.20 -3.06
C GLY A 33 -2.92 6.32 -1.82
N VAL A 34 -2.32 6.86 -0.76
CA VAL A 34 -2.20 6.16 0.54
C VAL A 34 -3.57 5.88 1.14
N ARG A 35 -4.51 6.83 1.09
CA ARG A 35 -5.87 6.62 1.59
C ARG A 35 -6.61 5.53 0.83
N LEU A 36 -6.54 5.54 -0.50
CA LEU A 36 -7.14 4.50 -1.35
C LEU A 36 -6.56 3.12 -1.01
N LEU A 37 -5.24 3.01 -0.86
CA LEU A 37 -4.60 1.76 -0.50
C LEU A 37 -5.13 1.23 0.85
N ARG A 38 -5.31 2.10 1.84
CA ARG A 38 -5.88 1.71 3.14
C ARG A 38 -7.32 1.27 3.05
N GLU A 39 -8.14 1.97 2.27
CA GLU A 39 -9.57 1.63 2.10
C GLU A 39 -9.72 0.26 1.43
N GLU A 40 -8.86 -0.06 0.47
CA GLU A 40 -8.89 -1.34 -0.26
C GLU A 40 -8.28 -2.52 0.52
N THR A 41 -7.27 -2.27 1.37
CA THR A 41 -6.47 -3.35 2.01
C THR A 41 -6.64 -3.44 3.52
N GLY A 42 -7.24 -2.42 4.16
CA GLY A 42 -7.30 -2.31 5.62
C GLY A 42 -5.93 -2.07 6.29
N LEU A 43 -4.87 -1.78 5.52
CA LEU A 43 -3.52 -1.67 6.06
C LEU A 43 -3.35 -0.47 7.03
N PRO A 44 -2.42 -0.60 7.98
CA PRO A 44 -1.98 0.53 8.80
C PRO A 44 -1.48 1.69 7.92
N LEU A 45 -1.76 2.93 8.34
CA LEU A 45 -1.42 4.13 7.58
C LEU A 45 0.07 4.24 7.27
N THR A 46 0.91 3.95 8.27
CA THR A 46 2.37 3.97 8.13
C THR A 46 2.85 2.97 7.08
N PHE A 47 2.24 1.79 7.06
CA PHE A 47 2.59 0.74 6.12
C PHE A 47 2.13 1.03 4.70
N ALA A 48 0.91 1.52 4.54
CA ALA A 48 0.39 1.97 3.26
C ALA A 48 1.24 3.13 2.68
N ALA A 49 1.68 4.06 3.54
CA ALA A 49 2.56 5.15 3.13
C ALA A 49 3.92 4.66 2.62
N VAL A 50 4.52 3.67 3.29
CA VAL A 50 5.79 3.07 2.85
C VAL A 50 5.61 2.36 1.51
N LEU A 51 4.60 1.50 1.38
CA LEU A 51 4.30 0.76 0.14
C LEU A 51 4.10 1.69 -1.06
N VAL A 52 3.29 2.74 -0.90
CA VAL A 52 3.05 3.73 -1.96
C VAL A 52 4.35 4.44 -2.34
N ASN A 53 5.21 4.75 -1.37
CA ASN A 53 6.49 5.39 -1.65
C ASN A 53 7.42 4.47 -2.45
N THR A 54 7.54 3.21 -2.04
CA THR A 54 8.35 2.22 -2.75
C THR A 54 7.87 2.07 -4.20
N TRP A 55 6.56 1.99 -4.43
CA TRP A 55 6.01 1.90 -5.79
C TRP A 55 6.20 3.16 -6.64
N LEU A 56 6.33 4.33 -6.00
CA LEU A 56 6.65 5.57 -6.71
C LEU A 56 8.14 5.71 -7.02
N GLU A 57 9.02 5.16 -6.18
CA GLU A 57 10.48 5.19 -6.40
C GLU A 57 10.94 4.14 -7.44
N GLU A 58 10.24 3.01 -7.58
CA GLU A 58 10.53 1.99 -8.60
C GLU A 58 10.08 2.35 -10.03
N LYS A 59 9.36 3.47 -10.25
CA LYS A 59 8.76 3.84 -11.55
C LYS A 59 8.97 5.30 -11.98
#